data_AF-A0A2S4M7I2-F1
#
_entry.id   AF-A0A2S4M7I2-F1
#
_cell.length_a   1.000
_cell.length_b   1.000
_cell.length_c   1.000
_cell.angle_alpha   90.00
_cell.angle_beta   90.00
_cell.angle_gamma   90.00
#
_symmetry.space_group_name_H-M   'P 1'
#
loop_
_entity.id
_entity.type
_entity.pdbx_description
1 polymer ?
#
loop_
_entity_poly.entity_id
_entity_poly.type
_entity_poly.pdbx_seq_one_letter_code
_entity_poly.pdbx_strand_id
1 'polypeptide(L)'
;MKRSLFEKCCAPCGHRPAARVALFAILSPVFLTFAAGEQSTIQPVSQADTPVFRVGDTWAIGPTRGDPNSQHPPRQTVIEVTPQQTRIAVKTTSGMTYEIDLNSAGAVTVAGPTQYDPGRGYVHFPLSVGASWDEHYTVTAIGRQTSWVAHHVTVEAAEIVHVVAGDFFAFRLVARGEVDRIFKGAYHRESTFTETYWYAPSVKRVIKHVSTNYYYGASADDLNWELYNYSLVDPLRPAAASATAP
;
A
#
# COMPACT_ATOMS: atom_id res chain seq x y z
N MET A 1 12.92 -52.25 34.42
CA MET A 1 14.14 -52.19 35.26
C MET A 1 14.18 -50.80 35.90
N LYS A 2 14.05 -50.73 37.25
CA LYS A 2 14.22 -49.58 38.19
C LYS A 2 13.43 -48.26 37.92
N ARG A 3 12.37 -47.89 38.68
CA ARG A 3 12.30 -47.22 40.03
C ARG A 3 12.99 -45.83 40.02
N SER A 4 12.48 -44.69 40.49
CA SER A 4 11.70 -44.34 41.72
C SER A 4 11.47 -42.81 41.77
N LEU A 5 10.23 -42.29 41.93
CA LEU A 5 9.59 -41.64 43.11
C LEU A 5 10.02 -40.21 43.52
N PHE A 6 9.02 -39.31 43.58
CA PHE A 6 8.58 -38.46 44.72
C PHE A 6 7.16 -37.97 44.32
N GLU A 7 6.01 -38.44 44.83
CA GLU A 7 5.39 -38.30 46.17
C GLU A 7 5.44 -36.87 46.74
N LYS A 8 4.38 -36.25 47.28
CA LYS A 8 2.93 -36.50 47.47
C LYS A 8 2.38 -35.33 48.34
N CYS A 9 1.04 -35.25 48.47
CA CYS A 9 0.26 -34.61 49.56
C CYS A 9 0.05 -33.08 49.48
N CYS A 10 -1.08 -32.47 49.88
CA CYS A 10 -2.42 -32.88 50.31
C CYS A 10 -3.28 -31.59 50.38
N ALA A 11 -4.57 -31.65 50.05
CA ALA A 11 -5.59 -30.73 50.57
C ALA A 11 -6.09 -31.27 51.93
N PRO A 12 -6.75 -30.47 52.82
CA PRO A 12 -8.20 -30.29 52.70
C PRO A 12 -8.82 -29.00 53.30
N CYS A 13 -10.13 -28.90 53.04
CA CYS A 13 -11.14 -27.93 53.48
C CYS A 13 -11.11 -27.48 54.96
N GLY A 14 -11.57 -26.24 55.17
CA GLY A 14 -12.06 -25.74 56.46
C GLY A 14 -13.23 -24.77 56.27
N HIS A 15 -14.43 -25.21 56.66
CA HIS A 15 -15.65 -24.38 56.82
C HIS A 15 -15.71 -23.82 58.25
N ARG A 16 -16.03 -22.54 58.42
CA ARG A 16 -16.69 -21.98 59.62
C ARG A 16 -17.60 -20.80 59.25
N PRO A 17 -18.78 -20.66 59.87
CA PRO A 17 -19.73 -19.58 59.60
C PRO A 17 -19.66 -18.43 60.62
N ALA A 18 -20.40 -17.37 60.27
CA ALA A 18 -20.87 -16.25 61.10
C ALA A 18 -19.97 -15.01 61.24
N ALA A 19 -20.39 -13.90 60.64
CA ALA A 19 -20.87 -12.73 61.39
C ALA A 19 -21.51 -11.73 60.41
N ARG A 20 -22.77 -11.37 60.68
CA ARG A 20 -23.46 -10.24 60.06
C ARG A 20 -22.84 -8.95 60.62
N VAL A 21 -22.28 -8.11 59.75
CA VAL A 21 -22.14 -6.67 60.00
C VAL A 21 -22.60 -5.96 58.74
N ALA A 22 -23.78 -5.34 58.84
CA ALA A 22 -24.27 -4.41 57.84
C ALA A 22 -23.49 -3.11 58.00
N LEU A 23 -22.59 -2.83 57.06
CA LEU A 23 -21.97 -1.51 56.90
C LEU A 23 -22.57 -0.89 55.63
N PHE A 24 -23.45 0.10 55.81
CA PHE A 24 -23.89 0.96 54.72
C PHE A 24 -22.72 1.86 54.30
N ALA A 25 -21.90 1.37 53.38
CA ALA A 25 -20.96 2.21 52.64
C ALA A 25 -21.75 2.95 51.56
N ILE A 26 -21.84 4.27 51.69
CA ILE A 26 -22.32 5.17 50.65
C ILE A 26 -21.30 5.07 49.50
N LEU A 27 -21.60 4.22 48.52
CA LEU A 27 -20.87 4.17 47.26
C LEU A 27 -21.24 5.43 46.48
N SER A 28 -20.44 6.48 46.66
CA SER A 28 -20.38 7.57 45.70
C SER A 28 -20.08 6.98 44.32
N PRO A 29 -20.90 7.21 43.29
CA PRO A 29 -20.51 6.89 41.93
C PRO A 29 -19.34 7.80 41.58
N VAL A 30 -18.12 7.24 41.65
CA VAL A 30 -16.99 7.81 40.93
C VAL A 30 -17.35 7.67 39.47
N PHE A 31 -17.88 8.76 38.90
CA PHE A 31 -17.99 8.92 37.46
C PHE A 31 -16.56 8.87 36.93
N LEU A 32 -16.15 7.70 36.43
CA LEU A 32 -15.01 7.57 35.55
C LEU A 32 -15.33 8.39 34.32
N THR A 33 -14.76 9.59 34.25
CA THR A 33 -14.66 10.37 33.02
C THR A 33 -13.78 9.56 32.09
N PHE A 34 -14.39 8.72 31.25
CA PHE A 34 -13.69 8.16 30.10
C PHE A 34 -13.31 9.36 29.24
N ALA A 35 -12.02 9.66 29.17
CA ALA A 35 -11.49 10.48 28.10
C ALA A 35 -11.99 9.83 26.80
N ALA A 36 -12.89 10.52 26.09
CA ALA A 36 -13.31 10.11 24.77
C ALA A 36 -12.05 10.03 23.92
N GLY A 37 -11.54 8.82 23.73
CA GLY A 37 -10.43 8.58 22.81
C GLY A 37 -10.85 9.13 21.46
N GLU A 38 -10.00 9.96 20.86
CA GLU A 38 -10.18 10.46 19.50
C GLU A 38 -10.46 9.25 18.60
N GLN A 39 -11.74 9.06 18.27
CA GLN A 39 -12.12 8.08 17.26
C GLN A 39 -11.53 8.57 15.96
N SER A 40 -10.55 7.81 15.45
CA SER A 40 -9.94 8.04 14.15
C SER A 40 -11.05 8.26 13.12
N THR A 41 -11.07 9.46 12.52
CA THR A 41 -12.13 9.93 11.60
C THR A 41 -12.04 9.33 10.20
N ILE A 42 -11.26 8.26 10.06
CA ILE A 42 -11.03 7.59 8.79
C ILE A 42 -12.33 6.88 8.39
N GLN A 43 -13.00 7.41 7.38
CA GLN A 43 -14.24 6.84 6.89
C GLN A 43 -13.97 5.53 6.12
N PRO A 44 -14.76 4.47 6.36
CA PRO A 44 -14.67 3.26 5.57
C PRO A 44 -15.08 3.52 4.12
N VAL A 45 -14.36 2.88 3.20
CA VAL A 45 -14.63 2.96 1.76
C VAL A 45 -15.09 1.61 1.25
N SER A 46 -16.26 1.56 0.61
CA SER A 46 -16.81 0.32 0.03
C SER A 46 -16.50 0.17 -1.47
N GLN A 47 -16.33 1.29 -2.18
CA GLN A 47 -15.98 1.34 -3.60
C GLN A 47 -15.10 2.56 -3.89
N ALA A 48 -14.24 2.49 -4.91
CA ALA A 48 -13.56 3.65 -5.47
C ALA A 48 -13.64 3.67 -7.00
N ASP A 49 -14.03 4.81 -7.56
CA ASP A 49 -14.01 5.04 -9.00
C ASP A 49 -12.61 5.47 -9.47
N THR A 50 -12.42 5.58 -10.79
CA THR A 50 -11.16 6.05 -11.38
C THR A 50 -10.77 7.41 -10.80
N PRO A 51 -9.52 7.57 -10.30
CA PRO A 51 -9.11 8.83 -9.70
C PRO A 51 -9.09 9.96 -10.74
N VAL A 52 -9.63 11.11 -10.35
CA VAL A 52 -9.52 12.34 -11.13
C VAL A 52 -8.28 13.10 -10.69
N PHE A 53 -7.22 13.03 -11.50
CA PHE A 53 -5.97 13.76 -11.27
C PHE A 53 -6.08 15.23 -11.65
N ARG A 54 -5.25 16.06 -11.01
CA ARG A 54 -5.09 17.48 -11.35
C ARG A 54 -3.61 17.79 -11.51
N VAL A 55 -3.28 18.64 -12.47
CA VAL A 55 -1.93 19.20 -12.60
C VAL A 55 -1.56 19.87 -11.26
N GLY A 56 -0.40 19.48 -10.71
CA GLY A 56 0.07 19.91 -9.39
C GLY A 56 -0.23 18.94 -8.25
N ASP A 57 -1.02 17.87 -8.45
CA ASP A 57 -1.09 16.78 -7.46
C ASP A 57 0.32 16.18 -7.29
N THR A 58 0.74 15.95 -6.04
CA THR A 58 2.08 15.43 -5.74
C THR A 58 2.08 14.30 -4.72
N TRP A 59 3.03 13.39 -4.87
CA TRP A 59 3.31 12.30 -3.93
C TRP A 59 4.82 12.13 -3.76
N ALA A 60 5.22 11.67 -2.59
CA ALA A 60 6.59 11.28 -2.30
C ALA A 60 6.54 9.81 -1.85
N ILE A 61 7.06 8.92 -2.69
CA ILE A 61 6.97 7.46 -2.54
C ILE A 61 8.38 6.89 -2.58
N GLY A 62 8.73 6.05 -1.61
CA GLY A 62 10.06 5.45 -1.55
C GLY A 62 10.10 4.22 -0.65
N PRO A 63 11.30 3.66 -0.44
CA PRO A 63 11.47 2.42 0.31
C PRO A 63 10.84 2.49 1.70
N THR A 64 10.31 1.37 2.20
CA THR A 64 9.70 1.29 3.54
C THR A 64 10.69 1.74 4.63
N ARG A 65 10.16 2.40 5.66
CA ARG A 65 10.93 2.93 6.80
C ARG A 65 11.85 1.86 7.40
N GLY A 66 13.14 2.20 7.54
CA GLY A 66 14.18 1.28 8.02
C GLY A 66 15.20 0.88 6.95
N ASP A 67 14.90 1.14 5.67
CA ASP A 67 15.90 1.10 4.60
C ASP A 67 16.94 2.23 4.80
N PRO A 68 18.25 1.97 4.82
CA PRO A 68 19.30 2.99 4.94
C PRO A 68 19.19 4.13 3.92
N ASN A 69 18.52 3.93 2.78
CA ASN A 69 18.35 4.89 1.70
C ASN A 69 17.09 5.77 1.83
N SER A 70 16.31 5.63 2.91
CA SER A 70 14.95 6.17 3.01
C SER A 70 14.81 7.65 3.42
N GLN A 71 15.89 8.43 3.43
CA GLN A 71 15.85 9.78 4.01
C GLN A 71 15.07 10.81 3.18
N HIS A 72 14.97 10.64 1.87
CA HIS A 72 14.14 11.48 1.00
C HIS A 72 13.59 10.65 -0.16
N PRO A 73 12.30 10.32 -0.23
CA PRO A 73 11.79 9.57 -1.38
C PRO A 73 11.70 10.43 -2.65
N PRO A 74 11.80 9.82 -3.85
CA PRO A 74 11.47 10.50 -5.09
C PRO A 74 10.11 11.20 -5.05
N ARG A 75 10.05 12.40 -5.63
CA ARG A 75 8.83 13.19 -5.74
C ARG A 75 8.20 12.99 -7.10
N GLN A 76 6.91 12.67 -7.10
CA GLN A 76 6.05 12.59 -8.27
C GLN A 76 5.13 13.82 -8.31
N THR A 77 4.95 14.42 -9.47
CA THR A 77 4.07 15.57 -9.70
C THR A 77 3.28 15.36 -10.99
N VAL A 78 1.96 15.47 -10.96
CA VAL A 78 1.15 15.51 -12.19
C VAL A 78 1.46 16.79 -12.94
N ILE A 79 1.91 16.66 -14.18
CA ILE A 79 2.27 17.79 -15.04
C ILE A 79 1.31 17.97 -16.22
N GLU A 80 0.58 16.93 -16.59
CA GLU A 80 -0.39 16.97 -17.68
C GLU A 80 -1.54 16.01 -17.41
N VAL A 81 -2.76 16.44 -17.75
CA VAL A 81 -3.97 15.60 -17.73
C VAL A 81 -4.75 15.88 -19.00
N THR A 82 -4.98 14.85 -19.80
CA THR A 82 -5.83 14.85 -20.99
C THR A 82 -6.88 13.73 -20.86
N PRO A 83 -7.92 13.70 -21.71
CA PRO A 83 -8.89 12.61 -21.70
C PRO A 83 -8.27 11.21 -21.97
N GLN A 84 -7.12 11.16 -22.64
CA GLN A 84 -6.46 9.91 -23.02
C GLN A 84 -5.34 9.49 -22.06
N GLN A 85 -4.73 10.46 -21.36
CA GLN A 85 -3.47 10.24 -20.66
C GLN A 85 -3.30 11.18 -19.46
N THR A 86 -2.66 10.69 -18.41
CA THR A 86 -2.08 11.51 -17.34
C THR A 86 -0.56 11.35 -17.34
N ARG A 87 0.18 12.46 -17.37
CA ARG A 87 1.64 12.46 -17.29
C ARG A 87 2.10 12.98 -15.93
N ILE A 88 3.04 12.26 -15.34
CA ILE A 88 3.60 12.53 -14.03
C ILE A 88 5.13 12.66 -14.15
N ALA A 89 5.66 13.82 -13.78
CA ALA A 89 7.09 14.00 -13.65
C ALA A 89 7.59 13.39 -12.34
N VAL A 90 8.67 12.64 -12.39
CA VAL A 90 9.36 12.09 -11.22
C VAL A 90 10.73 12.76 -11.10
N LYS A 91 11.01 13.31 -9.93
CA LYS A 91 12.34 13.80 -9.54
C LYS A 91 12.92 12.88 -8.48
N THR A 92 13.98 12.18 -8.83
CA THR A 92 14.72 11.29 -7.92
C THR A 92 15.57 12.09 -6.93
N THR A 93 16.08 11.42 -5.91
CA THR A 93 17.00 12.00 -4.90
C THR A 93 18.30 12.50 -5.50
N SER A 94 18.80 11.85 -6.55
CA SER A 94 20.01 12.27 -7.26
C SER A 94 19.79 13.48 -8.19
N GLY A 95 18.55 13.98 -8.27
CA GLY A 95 18.18 15.07 -9.17
C GLY A 95 17.85 14.62 -10.60
N MET A 96 18.04 13.35 -10.95
CA MET A 96 17.58 12.81 -12.23
C MET A 96 16.06 12.89 -12.32
N THR A 97 15.56 13.14 -13.53
CA THR A 97 14.13 13.23 -13.81
C THR A 97 13.73 12.20 -14.86
N TYR A 98 12.51 11.71 -14.74
CA TYR A 98 11.87 10.86 -15.74
C TYR A 98 10.35 11.00 -15.62
N GLU A 99 9.61 10.43 -16.57
CA GLU A 99 8.15 10.56 -16.63
C GLU A 99 7.46 9.20 -16.41
N ILE A 100 6.29 9.25 -15.81
CA ILE A 100 5.33 8.15 -15.75
C ILE A 100 4.10 8.58 -16.54
N ASP A 101 3.66 7.71 -17.45
CA ASP A 101 2.44 7.90 -18.20
C ASP A 101 1.39 6.88 -17.76
N LEU A 102 0.18 7.37 -17.52
CA LEU A 102 -1.00 6.56 -17.28
C LEU A 102 -1.95 6.73 -18.46
N ASN A 103 -2.55 5.64 -18.95
CA ASN A 103 -3.67 5.73 -19.89
C ASN A 103 -4.96 6.17 -19.18
N SER A 104 -6.05 6.31 -19.93
CA SER A 104 -7.36 6.74 -19.40
C SER A 104 -7.99 5.78 -18.39
N ALA A 105 -7.57 4.50 -18.36
CA ALA A 105 -7.97 3.53 -17.35
C ALA A 105 -7.12 3.60 -16.06
N GLY A 106 -6.06 4.43 -16.05
CA GLY A 106 -5.13 4.56 -14.93
C GLY A 106 -3.98 3.55 -14.95
N ALA A 107 -3.87 2.71 -15.98
CA ALA A 107 -2.77 1.75 -16.12
C ALA A 107 -1.49 2.44 -16.61
N VAL A 108 -0.34 2.01 -16.10
CA VAL A 108 0.96 2.61 -16.44
C VAL A 108 1.41 2.14 -17.81
N THR A 109 1.64 3.05 -18.75
CA THR A 109 2.16 2.73 -20.10
C THR A 109 3.64 3.07 -20.25
N VAL A 110 4.14 4.05 -19.49
CA VAL A 110 5.56 4.41 -19.44
C VAL A 110 5.98 4.63 -17.99
N ALA A 111 7.19 4.17 -17.64
CA ALA A 111 7.87 4.54 -16.40
C ALA A 111 9.37 4.73 -16.69
N GLY A 112 9.77 5.98 -16.93
CA GLY A 112 11.09 6.36 -17.37
C GLY A 112 11.52 5.62 -18.63
N PRO A 113 12.63 4.84 -18.59
CA PRO A 113 13.11 4.10 -19.76
C PRO A 113 12.30 2.84 -20.10
N THR A 114 11.23 2.56 -19.37
CA THR A 114 10.45 1.32 -19.48
C THR A 114 9.08 1.60 -20.08
N GLN A 115 8.70 0.80 -21.07
CA GLN A 115 7.39 0.83 -21.72
C GLN A 115 6.60 -0.44 -21.40
N TYR A 116 5.28 -0.29 -21.30
CA TYR A 116 4.33 -1.35 -21.00
C TYR A 116 3.21 -1.35 -22.05
N ASP A 117 2.97 -2.50 -22.68
CA ASP A 117 1.95 -2.67 -23.72
C ASP A 117 1.04 -3.87 -23.40
N PRO A 118 -0.30 -3.70 -23.33
CA PRO A 118 -1.07 -2.44 -23.54
C PRO A 118 -0.96 -1.43 -22.37
N GLY A 119 -0.44 -1.86 -21.23
CA GLY A 119 -0.26 -1.07 -20.01
C GLY A 119 -0.24 -2.00 -18.81
N ARG A 120 0.37 -1.56 -17.71
CA ARG A 120 0.46 -2.36 -16.48
C ARG A 120 -0.74 -2.08 -15.57
N GLY A 121 -1.69 -3.02 -15.54
CA GLY A 121 -3.01 -2.90 -14.90
C GLY A 121 -3.13 -3.49 -13.49
N TYR A 122 -2.29 -3.08 -12.53
CA TYR A 122 -2.43 -3.56 -11.13
C TYR A 122 -3.70 -3.06 -10.42
N VAL A 123 -4.37 -2.04 -10.97
CA VAL A 123 -5.56 -1.44 -10.36
C VAL A 123 -6.60 -1.20 -11.44
N HIS A 124 -7.74 -1.88 -11.36
CA HIS A 124 -8.87 -1.71 -12.27
C HIS A 124 -10.04 -1.05 -11.55
N PHE A 125 -10.54 0.04 -12.14
CA PHE A 125 -11.65 0.78 -11.58
C PHE A 125 -12.98 0.41 -12.27
N PRO A 126 -14.11 0.43 -11.55
CA PRO A 126 -14.23 0.74 -10.12
C PRO A 126 -13.68 -0.40 -9.23
N LEU A 127 -12.98 -0.03 -8.16
CA LEU A 127 -12.48 -0.96 -7.14
C LEU A 127 -13.56 -1.26 -6.13
N SER A 128 -13.73 -2.54 -5.80
CA SER A 128 -14.55 -3.00 -4.68
C SER A 128 -14.00 -4.33 -4.18
N VAL A 129 -14.22 -4.65 -2.89
CA VAL A 129 -13.78 -5.93 -2.32
C VAL A 129 -14.46 -7.09 -3.06
N GLY A 130 -13.67 -8.10 -3.42
CA GLY A 130 -14.11 -9.25 -4.21
C GLY A 130 -13.93 -9.09 -5.72
N ALA A 131 -13.59 -7.90 -6.22
CA ALA A 131 -13.23 -7.72 -7.62
C ALA A 131 -11.93 -8.46 -7.96
N SER A 132 -11.84 -9.02 -9.17
CA SER A 132 -10.66 -9.71 -9.66
C SER A 132 -10.54 -9.66 -11.18
N TRP A 133 -9.33 -9.72 -11.70
CA TRP A 133 -9.07 -9.72 -13.14
C TRP A 133 -7.72 -10.36 -13.46
N ASP A 134 -7.56 -10.77 -14.71
CA ASP A 134 -6.31 -11.27 -15.27
C ASP A 134 -5.68 -10.20 -16.17
N GLU A 135 -4.37 -10.08 -16.14
CA GLU A 135 -3.59 -9.14 -16.96
C GLU A 135 -2.48 -9.86 -17.70
N HIS A 136 -2.23 -9.35 -18.90
CA HIS A 136 -1.10 -9.76 -19.73
C HIS A 136 -0.49 -8.52 -20.36
N TYR A 137 0.80 -8.30 -20.15
CA TYR A 137 1.50 -7.18 -20.77
C TYR A 137 2.96 -7.50 -21.08
N THR A 138 3.48 -6.79 -22.07
CA THR A 138 4.89 -6.81 -22.43
C THR A 138 5.60 -5.63 -21.78
N VAL A 139 6.74 -5.87 -21.16
CA VAL A 139 7.64 -4.85 -20.63
C VAL A 139 8.84 -4.74 -21.57
N THR A 140 9.13 -3.53 -22.05
CA THR A 140 10.33 -3.24 -22.82
C THR A 140 11.17 -2.19 -22.09
N ALA A 141 12.39 -2.54 -21.70
CA ALA A 141 13.32 -1.64 -21.02
C ALA A 141 14.59 -1.37 -21.86
N ILE A 142 15.35 -0.32 -21.48
CA ILE A 142 16.65 -0.02 -22.09
C ILE A 142 17.57 -1.27 -22.04
N GLY A 143 18.28 -1.52 -23.13
CA GLY A 143 19.21 -2.65 -23.24
C GLY A 143 18.61 -3.92 -23.85
N ARG A 144 17.44 -3.83 -24.50
CA ARG A 144 16.71 -4.95 -25.13
C ARG A 144 16.27 -6.03 -24.14
N GLN A 145 16.04 -5.66 -22.89
CA GLN A 145 15.33 -6.55 -21.99
C GLN A 145 13.84 -6.47 -22.32
N THR A 146 13.29 -7.62 -22.71
CA THR A 146 11.86 -7.79 -22.92
C THR A 146 11.36 -8.81 -21.92
N SER A 147 10.29 -8.48 -21.20
CA SER A 147 9.59 -9.41 -20.32
C SER A 147 8.13 -9.55 -20.76
N TRP A 148 7.57 -10.74 -20.60
CA TRP A 148 6.15 -11.02 -20.75
C TRP A 148 5.63 -11.38 -19.37
N VAL A 149 4.61 -10.65 -18.94
CA VAL A 149 4.03 -10.79 -17.61
C VAL A 149 2.60 -11.27 -17.76
N ALA A 150 2.23 -12.28 -16.99
CA ALA A 150 0.87 -12.74 -16.80
C ALA A 150 0.57 -12.79 -15.30
N HIS A 151 -0.52 -12.17 -14.85
CA HIS A 151 -0.91 -12.25 -13.45
C HIS A 151 -2.42 -12.17 -13.23
N HIS A 152 -2.84 -12.66 -12.06
CA HIS A 152 -4.19 -12.53 -11.55
C HIS A 152 -4.19 -11.60 -10.34
N VAL A 153 -5.08 -10.59 -10.35
CA VAL A 153 -5.24 -9.62 -9.26
C VAL A 153 -6.59 -9.84 -8.57
N THR A 154 -6.60 -9.74 -7.24
CA THR A 154 -7.80 -9.79 -6.40
C THR A 154 -7.83 -8.62 -5.42
N VAL A 155 -8.98 -8.00 -5.23
CA VAL A 155 -9.22 -7.02 -4.16
C VAL A 155 -9.70 -7.77 -2.93
N GLU A 156 -8.78 -8.14 -2.04
CA GLU A 156 -9.05 -9.07 -0.94
C GLU A 156 -9.72 -8.39 0.27
N ALA A 157 -9.44 -7.10 0.50
CA ALA A 157 -9.95 -6.39 1.68
C ALA A 157 -10.01 -4.87 1.46
N ALA A 158 -10.69 -4.19 2.37
CA ALA A 158 -10.55 -2.75 2.57
C ALA A 158 -10.31 -2.49 4.07
N GLU A 159 -9.18 -1.86 4.39
CA GLU A 159 -8.64 -1.82 5.74
C GLU A 159 -7.89 -0.51 6.03
N ILE A 160 -7.64 -0.23 7.31
CA ILE A 160 -6.76 0.87 7.70
C ILE A 160 -5.31 0.42 7.52
N VAL A 161 -4.54 1.22 6.79
CA VAL A 161 -3.12 0.98 6.51
C VAL A 161 -2.30 2.11 7.09
N HIS A 162 -1.26 1.72 7.83
CA HIS A 162 -0.29 2.63 8.42
C HIS A 162 0.92 2.76 7.49
N VAL A 163 1.24 4.00 7.11
CA VAL A 163 2.43 4.38 6.32
C VAL A 163 3.08 5.62 6.93
N VAL A 164 4.25 6.05 6.42
CA VAL A 164 4.94 7.25 6.93
C VAL A 164 4.09 8.51 6.83
N ALA A 165 3.27 8.64 5.78
CA ALA A 165 2.36 9.77 5.60
C ALA A 165 1.14 9.78 6.54
N GLY A 166 0.96 8.74 7.38
CA GLY A 166 -0.17 8.59 8.29
C GLY A 166 -1.02 7.36 8.02
N ASP A 167 -2.28 7.43 8.47
CA ASP A 167 -3.23 6.31 8.43
C ASP A 167 -4.29 6.55 7.37
N PHE A 168 -4.58 5.53 6.56
CA PHE A 168 -5.53 5.64 5.45
C PHE A 168 -6.40 4.41 5.37
N PHE A 169 -7.68 4.59 5.05
CA PHE A 169 -8.49 3.49 4.55
C PHE A 169 -8.08 3.18 3.11
N ALA A 170 -7.71 1.94 2.84
CA ALA A 170 -7.20 1.50 1.55
C ALA A 170 -7.74 0.12 1.18
N PHE A 171 -7.92 -0.10 -0.12
CA PHE A 171 -8.16 -1.43 -0.68
C PHE A 171 -6.84 -2.20 -0.71
N ARG A 172 -6.83 -3.43 -0.20
CA ARG A 172 -5.72 -4.37 -0.33
C ARG A 172 -5.93 -5.21 -1.58
N LEU A 173 -5.03 -5.07 -2.54
CA LEU A 173 -4.99 -5.84 -3.77
C LEU A 173 -3.83 -6.84 -3.69
N VAL A 174 -4.05 -8.08 -4.12
CA VAL A 174 -3.00 -9.10 -4.21
C VAL A 174 -2.91 -9.59 -5.65
N ALA A 175 -1.75 -9.41 -6.24
CA ALA A 175 -1.38 -9.90 -7.56
C ALA A 175 -0.48 -11.12 -7.42
N ARG A 176 -0.78 -12.19 -8.16
CA ARG A 176 0.05 -13.40 -8.25
C ARG A 176 0.25 -13.73 -9.71
N GLY A 177 1.49 -13.99 -10.11
CA GLY A 177 1.77 -14.20 -11.52
C GLY A 177 3.16 -14.73 -11.82
N GLU A 178 3.44 -14.73 -13.11
CA GLU A 178 4.66 -15.21 -13.71
C GLU A 178 5.26 -14.19 -14.67
N VAL A 179 6.58 -14.28 -14.83
CA VAL A 179 7.37 -13.43 -15.72
C VAL A 179 8.31 -14.32 -16.52
N ASP A 180 8.15 -14.28 -17.84
CA ASP A 180 9.16 -14.74 -18.77
C ASP A 180 9.99 -13.55 -19.25
N ARG A 181 11.29 -13.71 -19.46
CA ARG A 181 12.14 -12.59 -19.89
C ARG A 181 13.31 -13.00 -20.77
N ILE A 182 13.70 -12.12 -21.68
CA ILE A 182 15.01 -12.16 -22.32
C ILE A 182 15.95 -11.24 -21.52
N PHE A 183 16.99 -11.83 -20.93
CA PHE A 183 18.01 -11.09 -20.18
C PHE A 183 19.41 -11.51 -20.64
N LYS A 184 20.21 -10.53 -21.06
CA LYS A 184 21.56 -10.73 -21.62
C LYS A 184 21.58 -11.74 -22.79
N GLY A 185 20.55 -11.71 -23.64
CA GLY A 185 20.43 -12.57 -24.81
C GLY A 185 19.99 -14.01 -24.53
N ALA A 186 19.79 -14.38 -23.26
CA ALA A 186 19.24 -15.66 -22.87
C ALA A 186 17.76 -15.51 -22.50
N TYR A 187 16.95 -16.50 -22.91
CA TYR A 187 15.56 -16.62 -22.48
C TYR A 187 15.50 -17.30 -21.12
N HIS A 188 14.75 -16.71 -20.20
CA HIS A 188 14.56 -17.16 -18.83
C HIS A 188 13.07 -17.33 -18.58
N ARG A 189 12.70 -18.50 -18.07
CA ARG A 189 11.31 -18.89 -17.82
C ARG A 189 11.04 -19.02 -16.32
N GLU A 190 9.76 -19.04 -15.95
CA GLU A 190 9.28 -19.51 -14.65
C GLU A 190 9.69 -18.66 -13.44
N SER A 191 9.92 -17.35 -13.66
CA SER A 191 9.98 -16.43 -12.51
C SER A 191 8.56 -16.19 -12.03
N THR A 192 8.29 -16.35 -10.74
CA THR A 192 6.96 -16.11 -10.17
C THR A 192 7.02 -14.98 -9.16
N PHE A 193 5.90 -14.30 -8.95
CA PHE A 193 5.83 -13.24 -7.96
C PHE A 193 4.50 -13.24 -7.22
N THR A 194 4.54 -12.68 -6.02
CA THR A 194 3.37 -12.22 -5.28
C THR A 194 3.60 -10.78 -4.88
N GLU A 195 2.68 -9.91 -5.23
CA GLU A 195 2.72 -8.49 -4.92
C GLU A 195 1.43 -8.10 -4.21
N THR A 196 1.56 -7.35 -3.12
CA THR A 196 0.43 -6.75 -2.41
C THR A 196 0.51 -5.24 -2.53
N TYR A 197 -0.58 -4.64 -2.99
CA TYR A 197 -0.73 -3.20 -3.16
C TYR A 197 -1.84 -2.70 -2.23
N TRP A 198 -1.65 -1.51 -1.66
CA TRP A 198 -2.71 -0.83 -0.92
C TRP A 198 -3.08 0.46 -1.63
N TYR A 199 -4.26 0.52 -2.25
CA TYR A 199 -4.77 1.72 -2.91
C TYR A 199 -5.66 2.54 -1.97
N ALA A 200 -5.28 3.79 -1.69
CA ALA A 200 -6.08 4.70 -0.89
C ALA A 200 -6.79 5.73 -1.79
N PRO A 201 -8.13 5.70 -1.88
CA PRO A 201 -8.89 6.63 -2.73
C PRO A 201 -8.73 8.09 -2.30
N SER A 202 -8.60 8.36 -1.00
CA SER A 202 -8.34 9.70 -0.45
C SER A 202 -7.01 10.31 -0.91
N VAL A 203 -6.05 9.46 -1.29
CA VAL A 203 -4.73 9.86 -1.83
C VAL A 203 -4.68 9.72 -3.35
N LYS A 204 -5.69 9.09 -3.97
CA LYS A 204 -5.79 8.78 -5.42
C LYS A 204 -4.65 7.87 -5.93
N ARG A 205 -3.93 7.17 -5.05
CA ARG A 205 -2.74 6.38 -5.39
C ARG A 205 -2.63 5.13 -4.54
N VAL A 206 -1.78 4.21 -5.02
CA VAL A 206 -1.23 3.15 -4.18
C VAL A 206 -0.27 3.78 -3.17
N ILE A 207 -0.51 3.53 -1.89
CA ILE A 207 0.21 4.11 -0.76
C ILE A 207 1.23 3.16 -0.14
N LYS A 208 1.15 1.87 -0.47
CA LYS A 208 2.07 0.85 0.01
C LYS A 208 2.15 -0.28 -1.00
N HIS A 209 3.32 -0.88 -1.11
CA HIS A 209 3.58 -2.07 -1.89
C HIS A 209 4.53 -2.97 -1.14
N VAL A 210 4.24 -4.27 -1.20
CA VAL A 210 5.11 -5.34 -0.73
C VAL A 210 5.20 -6.37 -1.83
N SER A 211 6.40 -6.82 -2.16
CA SER A 211 6.60 -7.85 -3.18
C SER A 211 7.50 -8.96 -2.68
N THR A 212 7.27 -10.14 -3.24
CA THR A 212 8.14 -11.30 -3.11
C THR A 212 8.30 -11.90 -4.50
N ASN A 213 9.51 -11.81 -5.04
CA ASN A 213 9.82 -12.26 -6.40
C ASN A 213 10.72 -13.50 -6.37
N TYR A 214 10.24 -14.62 -6.88
CA TYR A 214 11.01 -15.85 -6.98
C TYR A 214 11.65 -15.98 -8.36
N TYR A 215 12.97 -15.81 -8.42
CA TYR A 215 13.75 -16.08 -9.62
C TYR A 215 14.34 -17.48 -9.57
N TYR A 216 14.13 -18.30 -10.60
CA TYR A 216 14.77 -19.62 -10.76
C TYR A 216 14.64 -20.56 -9.53
N GLY A 217 13.56 -20.43 -8.76
CA GLY A 217 13.32 -21.25 -7.56
C GLY A 217 14.18 -20.91 -6.32
N ALA A 218 14.96 -19.82 -6.31
CA ALA A 218 15.73 -19.40 -5.13
C ALA A 218 15.91 -17.87 -5.02
N SER A 219 15.86 -17.39 -3.76
CA SER A 219 15.91 -16.00 -3.25
C SER A 219 14.84 -15.03 -3.77
N ALA A 220 14.16 -14.42 -2.79
CA ALA A 220 13.20 -13.36 -2.96
C ALA A 220 13.91 -12.00 -3.02
N ASP A 221 13.75 -11.28 -4.12
CA ASP A 221 13.98 -9.83 -4.11
C ASP A 221 12.69 -9.16 -3.62
N ASP A 222 12.74 -8.60 -2.42
CA ASP A 222 11.64 -7.84 -1.84
C ASP A 222 11.80 -6.36 -2.23
N LEU A 223 10.90 -5.87 -3.09
CA LEU A 223 10.77 -4.44 -3.37
C LEU A 223 9.59 -3.88 -2.57
N ASN A 224 9.89 -3.25 -1.44
CA ASN A 224 8.88 -2.71 -0.53
C ASN A 224 8.98 -1.18 -0.50
N TRP A 225 7.85 -0.50 -0.67
CA TRP A 225 7.79 0.95 -0.64
C TRP A 225 6.48 1.44 -0.03
N GLU A 226 6.49 2.68 0.45
CA GLU A 226 5.33 3.32 1.04
C GLU A 226 5.30 4.83 0.76
N LEU A 227 4.15 5.43 1.04
CA LEU A 227 3.91 6.85 0.92
C LEU A 227 4.49 7.59 2.13
N TYR A 228 5.30 8.61 1.85
CA TYR A 228 5.89 9.49 2.85
C TYR A 228 5.16 10.82 2.99
N ASN A 229 4.70 11.36 1.86
CA ASN A 229 3.99 12.63 1.84
C ASN A 229 3.17 12.75 0.55
N TYR A 230 2.14 13.58 0.56
CA TYR A 230 1.36 13.92 -0.61
C TYR A 230 0.73 15.31 -0.46
N SER A 231 0.33 15.90 -1.58
CA SER A 231 -0.47 17.13 -1.61
C SER A 231 -1.36 17.07 -2.84
N LEU A 232 -2.68 17.15 -2.63
CA LEU A 232 -3.67 17.16 -3.71
C LEU A 232 -4.18 18.58 -3.91
N VAL A 233 -4.31 18.99 -5.17
CA VAL A 233 -4.87 20.28 -5.52
C VAL A 233 -6.36 20.28 -5.19
N ASP A 234 -6.73 21.20 -4.30
CA ASP A 234 -8.11 21.45 -3.91
C ASP A 234 -8.89 22.04 -5.09
N PRO A 235 -9.98 21.38 -5.55
CA PRO A 235 -10.79 21.88 -6.66
C PRO A 235 -11.47 23.23 -6.38
N LEU A 236 -11.64 23.60 -5.11
CA LEU A 236 -12.33 24.82 -4.69
C LEU A 236 -11.37 25.97 -4.35
N ARG A 237 -10.06 25.70 -4.29
CA ARG A 237 -9.05 26.74 -4.07
C ARG A 237 -8.64 27.32 -5.42
N PRO A 238 -8.84 28.63 -5.68
CA PRO A 238 -8.35 29.25 -6.90
C PRO A 238 -6.84 29.02 -7.02
N ALA A 239 -6.37 28.65 -8.22
CA ALA A 239 -4.94 28.63 -8.49
C ALA A 239 -4.38 30.00 -8.11
N ALA A 240 -3.46 30.03 -7.14
CA ALA A 240 -2.79 31.27 -6.79
C ALA A 240 -2.15 31.79 -8.08
N ALA A 241 -2.67 32.91 -8.59
CA ALA A 241 -2.18 33.50 -9.82
C ALA A 241 -0.67 33.71 -9.65
N SER A 242 0.12 33.02 -10.47
CA SER A 242 1.55 33.27 -10.58
C SER A 242 1.71 34.71 -11.03
N ALA A 243 1.89 35.61 -10.07
CA ALA A 243 2.27 36.98 -10.32
C ALA A 243 3.74 36.97 -10.76
N THR A 244 3.96 36.68 -12.02
CA THR A 244 5.18 37.10 -12.72
C THR A 244 4.73 38.15 -13.71
N ALA A 245 4.67 39.40 -13.25
CA ALA A 245 4.67 40.56 -14.11
C ALA A 245 6.13 40.94 -14.42
N PRO A 246 6.42 41.46 -15.63
CA PRO A 246 7.77 41.83 -16.08
C PRO A 246 8.37 43.01 -15.30
#